data_AF-A0A839EMW3-F1
#
_entry.id   AF-A0A839EMW3-F1
#
_cell.length_a   1.000
_cell.length_b   1.000
_cell.length_c   1.000
_cell.angle_alpha   90.00
_cell.angle_beta   90.00
_cell.angle_gamma   90.00
#
_symmetry.space_group_name_H-M   'P 1'
#
loop_
_entity.id
_entity.type
_entity.pdbx_description
1 polymer ?
#
loop_
_entity_poly.entity_id
_entity_poly.type
_entity_poly.pdbx_seq_one_letter_code
_entity_poly.pdbx_strand_id
1 'polypeptide(L)'
;MNDESTPKKNVRFSHVELLVCRKLYPNFETIRQALPHRSMAAIKSQCQQMGLTRPDHRWTHKEIERLRVLYPSTPLSEIAKEFPFATLGMLRAQANKHGIYRSITREK
;
A
#
# COMPACT_ATOMS: atom_id res chain seq x y z
N MET A 1 18.44 5.44 -30.90
CA MET A 1 17.91 4.16 -30.37
C MET A 1 16.51 4.42 -29.86
N ASN A 2 15.51 3.79 -30.46
CA ASN A 2 14.09 4.02 -30.17
C ASN A 2 13.73 3.49 -28.78
N ASP A 3 13.40 4.39 -27.84
CA ASP A 3 12.76 4.04 -26.58
C ASP A 3 11.26 3.87 -26.85
N GLU A 4 10.92 2.67 -27.32
CA GLU A 4 9.57 2.31 -27.72
C GLU A 4 8.66 2.29 -26.49
N SER A 5 7.74 3.25 -26.45
CA SER A 5 6.63 3.33 -25.48
C SER A 5 5.91 1.98 -25.41
N THR A 6 6.16 1.20 -24.36
CA THR A 6 5.51 -0.10 -24.20
C THR A 6 4.05 0.07 -23.76
N PRO A 7 3.07 -0.45 -24.53
CA PRO A 7 1.67 -0.40 -24.14
C PRO A 7 1.45 -1.33 -22.93
N LYS A 8 0.71 -0.85 -21.93
CA LYS A 8 0.32 -1.59 -20.73
C LYS A 8 -0.57 -2.79 -21.11
N LYS A 9 0.05 -3.88 -21.58
CA LYS A 9 -0.63 -5.13 -21.91
C LYS A 9 -0.98 -5.81 -20.59
N ASN A 10 -2.26 -6.07 -20.37
CA ASN A 10 -2.79 -6.78 -19.20
C ASN A 10 -2.39 -8.28 -19.29
N VAL A 11 -1.10 -8.59 -19.13
CA VAL A 11 -0.57 -9.94 -19.31
C VAL A 11 -0.86 -10.76 -18.06
N ARG A 12 -1.81 -11.70 -18.17
CA ARG A 12 -2.14 -12.68 -17.13
C ARG A 12 -0.87 -13.43 -16.67
N PHE A 13 -0.76 -13.71 -15.37
CA PHE A 13 0.29 -14.58 -14.85
C PHE A 13 -0.01 -16.04 -15.21
N SER A 14 0.99 -16.76 -15.72
CA SER A 14 0.89 -18.20 -15.96
C SER A 14 0.94 -18.98 -14.64
N HIS A 15 0.44 -20.22 -14.64
CA HIS A 15 0.41 -21.08 -13.44
C HIS A 15 1.79 -21.23 -12.78
N VAL A 16 2.85 -21.36 -13.59
CA VAL A 16 4.23 -21.44 -13.11
C VAL A 16 4.65 -20.16 -12.38
N GLU A 17 4.30 -18.98 -12.93
CA GLU A 17 4.63 -17.69 -12.31
C GLU A 17 3.90 -17.53 -10.97
N LEU A 18 2.65 -17.99 -10.87
CA LEU A 18 1.88 -17.98 -9.61
C LEU A 18 2.51 -18.88 -8.55
N LEU A 19 3.01 -20.06 -8.92
CA LEU A 19 3.72 -20.96 -8.00
C LEU A 19 5.01 -20.31 -7.48
N VAL A 20 5.76 -19.62 -8.33
CA VAL A 20 6.95 -18.87 -7.95
C VAL A 20 6.59 -17.77 -6.94
N CYS A 21 5.55 -16.98 -7.20
CA CYS A 21 5.05 -15.96 -6.26
C CYS A 21 4.70 -16.57 -4.89
N ARG A 22 4.00 -17.70 -4.87
CA ARG A 22 3.61 -18.37 -3.62
C ARG A 22 4.80 -18.97 -2.85
N LYS A 23 5.79 -19.52 -3.56
CA LYS A 23 6.95 -20.19 -2.95
C LYS A 23 7.99 -19.22 -2.40
N LEU A 24 8.17 -18.08 -3.06
CA LEU A 24 9.21 -17.10 -2.71
C LEU A 24 8.70 -15.94 -1.85
N TYR A 25 7.38 -15.80 -1.68
CA TYR A 25 6.80 -14.84 -0.73
C TYR A 25 7.29 -15.14 0.70
N PRO A 26 7.64 -14.13 1.53
CA PRO A 26 7.45 -12.68 1.35
C PRO A 26 8.58 -11.92 0.64
N ASN A 27 9.60 -12.59 0.10
CA ASN A 27 10.77 -11.93 -0.49
C ASN A 27 10.52 -11.48 -1.94
N PHE A 28 9.99 -10.26 -2.09
CA PHE A 28 9.71 -9.69 -3.42
C PHE A 28 10.94 -9.56 -4.31
N GLU A 29 12.13 -9.32 -3.76
CA GLU A 29 13.36 -9.23 -4.53
C GLU A 29 13.70 -10.57 -5.21
N THR A 30 13.56 -11.69 -4.50
CA THR A 30 13.79 -13.02 -5.05
C THR A 30 12.75 -13.36 -6.13
N ILE A 31 11.48 -12.94 -5.94
CA ILE A 31 10.45 -13.08 -6.97
C ILE A 31 10.82 -12.26 -8.22
N ARG A 32 11.36 -11.04 -8.06
CA ARG A 32 11.83 -10.21 -9.17
C ARG A 32 12.97 -10.86 -9.94
N GLN A 33 13.89 -11.51 -9.22
CA GLN A 33 15.01 -12.22 -9.83
C GLN A 33 14.52 -13.46 -10.61
N ALA A 34 13.52 -14.16 -10.10
CA ALA A 34 12.92 -15.31 -10.78
C ALA A 34 12.02 -14.91 -11.97
N LEU A 35 11.42 -13.71 -11.95
CA LEU A 35 10.53 -13.18 -12.98
C LEU A 35 11.03 -11.80 -13.47
N PRO A 36 12.20 -11.73 -14.14
CA PRO A 36 12.81 -10.45 -14.51
C PRO A 36 12.01 -9.69 -15.57
N HIS A 37 11.18 -10.39 -16.35
CA HIS A 37 10.24 -9.81 -17.32
C HIS A 37 9.01 -9.16 -16.65
N ARG A 38 8.76 -9.40 -15.36
CA ARG A 38 7.65 -8.80 -14.62
C ARG A 38 8.14 -7.63 -13.77
N SER A 39 7.52 -6.47 -13.95
CA SER A 39 7.77 -5.32 -13.11
C SER A 39 7.38 -5.59 -11.66
N MET A 40 8.05 -4.91 -10.72
CA MET A 40 7.75 -5.05 -9.29
C MET A 40 6.30 -4.76 -8.93
N ALA A 41 5.69 -3.77 -9.57
CA ALA A 41 4.28 -3.43 -9.37
C ALA A 41 3.35 -4.60 -9.77
N ALA A 42 3.65 -5.30 -10.87
CA ALA A 42 2.87 -6.44 -11.34
C ALA A 42 2.96 -7.62 -10.36
N ILE A 43 4.17 -7.92 -9.86
CA ILE A 43 4.40 -8.96 -8.85
C ILE A 43 3.61 -8.65 -7.56
N LYS A 44 3.70 -7.41 -7.05
CA LYS A 44 2.97 -7.00 -5.85
C LYS A 44 1.46 -7.12 -6.04
N SER A 45 0.93 -6.61 -7.16
CA SER A 45 -0.49 -6.71 -7.47
C SER A 45 -0.95 -8.16 -7.59
N GLN A 46 -0.14 -9.03 -8.20
CA GLN A 46 -0.46 -10.45 -8.31
C GLN A 46 -0.47 -11.15 -6.94
N CYS A 47 0.51 -10.88 -6.07
CA CYS A 47 0.53 -11.40 -4.71
C CYS A 47 -0.69 -10.95 -3.90
N GLN A 48 -1.14 -9.70 -4.10
CA GLN A 48 -2.38 -9.19 -3.51
C GLN A 48 -3.62 -9.92 -4.03
N GLN A 49 -3.73 -10.10 -5.35
CA GLN A 49 -4.84 -10.84 -5.96
C GLN A 49 -4.90 -12.30 -5.53
N MET A 50 -3.74 -12.92 -5.28
CA MET A 50 -3.65 -14.29 -4.75
C MET A 50 -3.94 -14.39 -3.24
N GLY A 51 -4.14 -13.26 -2.54
CA GLY A 51 -4.32 -13.26 -1.08
C GLY A 51 -3.07 -13.63 -0.29
N LEU A 52 -1.86 -13.55 -0.89
CA LEU A 52 -0.60 -13.80 -0.20
C LEU A 52 -0.25 -12.66 0.76
N THR A 53 -0.65 -11.44 0.42
CA THR A 53 -0.48 -10.26 1.28
C THR A 53 -1.68 -10.10 2.19
N ARG A 54 -1.45 -9.51 3.37
CA ARG A 54 -2.55 -9.08 4.25
C ARG A 54 -3.50 -8.18 3.45
N PRO A 55 -4.83 -8.39 3.55
CA PRO A 55 -5.79 -7.50 2.92
C PRO A 55 -5.55 -6.08 3.43
N ASP A 56 -5.55 -5.11 2.51
CA ASP A 56 -5.51 -3.70 2.89
C ASP A 56 -6.70 -3.42 3.81
N HIS A 57 -6.44 -2.81 4.97
CA HIS A 57 -7.50 -2.51 5.93
C HIS A 57 -8.50 -1.54 5.28
N ARG A 58 -9.74 -1.98 5.13
CA ARG A 58 -10.80 -1.14 4.57
C ARG A 58 -11.23 -0.12 5.61
N TRP A 59 -10.77 1.11 5.44
CA TRP A 59 -11.20 2.27 6.22
C TRP A 59 -12.72 2.46 6.12
N THR A 60 -13.41 2.35 7.25
CA THR A 60 -14.82 2.69 7.40
C THR A 60 -15.00 4.20 7.56
N HIS A 61 -16.21 4.68 7.28
CA HIS A 61 -16.56 6.09 7.45
C HIS A 61 -16.27 6.58 8.88
N LYS A 62 -16.61 5.78 9.88
CA LYS A 62 -16.39 6.09 11.30
C LYS A 62 -14.91 6.27 11.65
N GLU A 63 -14.03 5.47 11.04
CA GLU A 63 -12.58 5.60 11.23
C GLU A 63 -12.03 6.86 10.57
N ILE A 64 -12.55 7.22 9.39
CA ILE A 64 -12.19 8.46 8.69
C ILE A 64 -12.65 9.69 9.48
N GLU A 65 -13.86 9.65 10.06
CA GLU A 65 -14.35 10.72 10.93
C GLU A 65 -13.50 10.87 12.19
N ARG A 66 -13.14 9.76 12.84
CA ARG A 66 -12.19 9.79 13.98
C ARG A 66 -10.84 10.36 13.57
N LEU A 67 -10.30 9.92 12.43
CA LEU A 67 -9.06 10.46 11.89
C LEU A 67 -9.18 11.96 11.67
N ARG A 68 -10.30 12.45 11.12
CA ARG A 68 -10.52 13.88 10.88
C ARG A 68 -10.52 14.73 12.15
N VAL A 69 -11.04 14.19 13.26
CA VAL A 69 -11.06 14.88 14.56
C VAL A 69 -9.69 14.85 15.25
N LEU A 70 -9.01 13.71 15.24
CA LEU A 70 -7.76 13.52 15.96
C LEU A 70 -6.53 14.03 15.19
N TYR A 71 -6.48 13.85 13.87
CA TYR A 71 -5.32 14.18 13.05
C TYR A 71 -4.83 15.64 13.12
N PRO A 72 -5.70 16.69 13.19
CA PRO A 72 -5.25 18.07 13.22
C PRO A 72 -4.54 18.48 14.51
N SER A 73 -4.95 17.95 15.67
CA SER A 73 -4.47 18.40 16.99
C SER A 73 -3.63 17.37 17.73
N THR A 74 -3.74 16.08 17.39
CA THR A 74 -3.10 14.99 18.14
C THR A 74 -1.75 14.60 17.51
N PRO A 75 -0.70 14.31 18.31
CA PRO A 75 0.55 13.77 17.80
C PRO A 75 0.36 12.39 17.14
N LEU A 76 1.18 12.09 16.12
CA LEU A 76 1.08 10.83 15.36
C LEU A 76 1.22 9.60 16.24
N SER A 77 2.01 9.68 17.30
CA SER A 77 2.24 8.57 18.23
C SER A 77 0.96 8.18 18.98
N GLU A 78 0.14 9.16 19.38
CA GLU A 78 -1.14 8.90 20.05
C GLU A 78 -2.20 8.42 19.05
N ILE A 79 -2.22 9.00 17.84
CA ILE A 79 -3.08 8.51 16.75
C ILE A 79 -2.75 7.04 16.41
N ALA A 80 -1.47 6.67 16.38
CA ALA A 80 -1.06 5.29 16.14
C ALA A 80 -1.53 4.32 17.24
N LYS A 81 -1.66 4.79 18.50
CA LYS A 81 -2.24 3.99 19.59
C LYS A 81 -3.74 3.78 19.39
N GLU A 82 -4.46 4.79 18.92
CA GLU A 82 -5.89 4.71 18.62
C GLU A 82 -6.20 3.80 17.42
N PHE A 83 -5.25 3.69 16.47
CA PHE A 83 -5.38 2.88 15.27
C PHE A 83 -4.30 1.77 15.22
N PRO A 84 -4.35 0.74 16.08
CA PRO A 84 -3.31 -0.30 16.16
C PRO A 84 -3.21 -1.18 14.91
N PHE A 85 -4.23 -1.15 14.05
CA PHE A 85 -4.24 -1.84 12.76
C PHE A 85 -3.62 -1.02 11.63
N ALA A 86 -3.45 0.30 11.79
CA ALA A 86 -2.96 1.20 10.75
C ALA A 86 -1.56 1.70 11.08
N THR A 87 -0.65 1.60 10.13
CA THR A 87 0.68 2.23 10.26
C THR A 87 0.61 3.74 10.05
N LEU A 88 1.62 4.47 10.53
CA LEU A 88 1.73 5.93 10.29
C LEU A 88 1.68 6.29 8.80
N GLY A 89 2.21 5.43 7.93
CA GLY A 89 2.11 5.59 6.47
C GLY A 89 0.66 5.52 5.98
N MET A 90 -0.12 4.54 6.47
CA MET A 90 -1.54 4.40 6.14
C MET A 90 -2.35 5.61 6.62
N LEU A 91 -2.12 6.06 7.85
CA LEU A 91 -2.78 7.24 8.43
C LEU A 91 -2.52 8.51 7.59
N ARG A 92 -1.26 8.74 7.20
CA ARG A 92 -0.88 9.88 6.33
C ARG A 92 -1.50 9.78 4.94
N ALA A 93 -1.45 8.60 4.32
CA ALA A 93 -2.05 8.37 3.01
C ALA A 93 -3.56 8.62 3.04
N GLN A 94 -4.24 8.13 4.08
CA GLN A 94 -5.67 8.31 4.25
C GLN A 94 -6.02 9.78 4.54
N ALA A 95 -5.24 10.47 5.38
CA ALA A 95 -5.43 11.89 5.67
C ALA A 95 -5.30 12.73 4.38
N ASN A 96 -4.25 12.51 3.59
CA ASN A 96 -4.07 13.19 2.30
C ASN A 96 -5.22 12.91 1.32
N LYS A 97 -5.69 11.65 1.25
CA LYS A 97 -6.82 11.26 0.40
C LYS A 97 -8.11 11.99 0.74
N HIS A 98 -8.31 12.33 2.01
CA HIS A 98 -9.49 13.02 2.51
C HIS A 98 -9.28 14.53 2.76
N GLY A 99 -8.13 15.08 2.35
CA GLY A 99 -7.81 16.51 2.56
C GLY A 99 -7.74 16.89 4.05
N ILE A 100 -7.36 15.95 4.91
CA ILE A 100 -7.21 16.17 6.35
C ILE A 100 -5.78 16.64 6.58
N TYR A 101 -5.61 17.93 6.84
CA TYR A 101 -4.32 18.53 7.10
C TYR A 101 -4.09 18.69 8.60
N ARG A 102 -2.82 18.68 8.99
CA ARG A 102 -2.46 19.05 10.36
C ARG A 102 -2.63 20.55 10.52
N SER A 103 -3.41 20.95 11.51
CA SER A 103 -3.38 22.31 12.01
C SER A 103 -2.03 22.49 12.67
N ILE A 104 -1.09 23.14 11.97
CA ILE A 104 0.14 23.58 12.60
C ILE A 104 -0.28 24.65 13.59
N THR A 105 -0.65 24.25 14.80
CA THR A 105 -0.75 25.19 15.91
C THR A 105 0.68 25.67 16.14
N ARG A 106 0.99 26.84 15.56
CA ARG A 106 2.11 27.66 16.03
C ARG A 106 1.76 28.02 17.47
N GLU A 107 2.26 27.26 18.42
CA GLU A 107 2.31 27.71 19.80
C GLU A 107 3.18 28.98 19.84
N LYS A 108 2.65 30.00 20.50
CA LYS A 108 3.16 31.37 20.58
C LYS A 108 3.99 31.55 21.84
#